data_AF-A0A3N5ISB0-F1
#
_entry.id   AF-A0A3N5ISB0-F1
#
_cell.length_a   1.000
_cell.length_b   1.000
_cell.length_c   1.000
_cell.angle_alpha   90.00
_cell.angle_beta   90.00
_cell.angle_gamma   90.00
#
_symmetry.space_group_name_H-M   'P 1'
#
loop_
_entity.id
_entity.type
_entity.pdbx_description
1 polymer ?
#
loop_
_entity_poly.entity_id
_entity_poly.type
_entity_poly.pdbx_seq_one_letter_code
_entity_poly.pdbx_strand_id
1 'polypeptide(L)'
;MPHEKKVGELMIPLTDYPHIPYWFTIKQAIAIVKKTALGLEGKAEPTTLLVFDEKYQLMGSLTMEDLIRGIEKKFVRANSYISKEWDTPVFFEGLFTEGVKEEAQKPVSEIMSPVKDTVGTDESIIKAIYIMINKNLSILPVIDKGVVKGVIRFQEIFNELAMLVMAD
;
A
#
# COMPACT_ATOMS: atom_id res chain seq x y z
N MET A 1 21.25 -28.75 9.79
CA MET A 1 21.10 -27.70 8.76
C MET A 1 20.46 -26.51 9.43
N PRO A 2 20.91 -25.26 9.21
CA PRO A 2 20.19 -24.11 9.73
C PRO A 2 18.75 -24.15 9.17
N HIS A 3 17.77 -24.06 10.06
CA HIS A 3 16.37 -24.03 9.68
C HIS A 3 16.07 -22.65 9.10
N GLU A 4 15.93 -22.54 7.78
CA GLU A 4 15.53 -21.29 7.13
C GLU A 4 14.04 -21.03 7.43
N LYS A 5 13.73 -19.87 8.00
CA LYS A 5 12.35 -19.46 8.27
C LYS A 5 11.54 -19.35 6.97
N LYS A 6 10.25 -19.60 7.06
CA LYS A 6 9.26 -19.39 5.99
C LYS A 6 8.65 -18.01 6.06
N VAL A 7 8.01 -17.60 4.97
CA VAL A 7 7.30 -16.31 4.89
C VAL A 7 6.27 -16.16 6.00
N GLY A 8 5.51 -17.21 6.31
CA GLY A 8 4.50 -17.20 7.37
C GLY A 8 5.05 -16.94 8.77
N GLU A 9 6.34 -17.20 9.01
CA GLU A 9 7.00 -16.95 10.30
C GLU A 9 7.46 -15.48 10.46
N LEU A 10 7.60 -14.75 9.35
CA LEU A 10 8.03 -13.35 9.34
C LEU A 10 6.89 -12.38 9.02
N MET A 11 5.78 -12.84 8.47
CA MET A 11 4.69 -11.96 8.04
C MET A 11 4.06 -11.21 9.22
N ILE A 12 3.53 -10.03 8.93
CA ILE A 12 2.61 -9.31 9.80
C ILE A 12 1.24 -9.96 9.66
N PRO A 13 0.62 -10.45 10.75
CA PRO A 13 -0.74 -10.98 10.69
C PRO A 13 -1.72 -9.95 10.10
N LEU A 14 -2.71 -10.40 9.34
CA LEU A 14 -3.69 -9.50 8.74
C LEU A 14 -4.46 -8.66 9.79
N THR A 15 -4.65 -9.21 10.99
CA THR A 15 -5.26 -8.49 12.13
C THR A 15 -4.50 -7.25 12.55
N ASP A 16 -3.19 -7.24 12.29
CA ASP A 16 -2.25 -6.20 12.72
C ASP A 16 -1.83 -5.29 11.55
N TYR A 17 -2.30 -5.61 10.33
CA TYR A 17 -2.03 -4.85 9.13
C TYR A 17 -3.25 -4.01 8.71
N PRO A 18 -3.10 -2.73 8.33
CA PRO A 18 -4.23 -1.87 8.02
C PRO A 18 -4.95 -2.33 6.74
N HIS A 19 -6.25 -2.57 6.89
CA HIS A 19 -7.13 -3.00 5.83
C HIS A 19 -8.50 -2.34 5.96
N ILE A 20 -9.15 -2.09 4.83
CA ILE A 20 -10.44 -1.40 4.75
C ILE A 20 -11.35 -2.06 3.71
N PRO A 21 -12.67 -1.91 3.82
CA PRO A 21 -13.56 -2.34 2.76
C PRO A 21 -13.57 -1.34 1.58
N TYR A 22 -13.88 -1.82 0.39
CA TYR A 22 -13.78 -1.03 -0.85
C TYR A 22 -14.69 0.20 -0.91
N TRP A 23 -15.78 0.22 -0.12
CA TRP A 23 -16.73 1.33 -0.06
C TRP A 23 -16.31 2.46 0.88
N PHE A 24 -15.19 2.32 1.61
CA PHE A 24 -14.66 3.42 2.41
C PHE A 24 -14.29 4.60 1.53
N THR A 25 -14.41 5.81 2.06
CA THR A 25 -14.03 7.02 1.34
C THR A 25 -12.52 7.24 1.37
N ILE A 26 -12.00 7.96 0.38
CA ILE A 26 -10.60 8.41 0.34
C ILE A 26 -10.24 9.16 1.63
N LYS A 27 -11.15 10.00 2.16
CA LYS A 27 -10.99 10.70 3.44
C LYS A 27 -10.77 9.73 4.60
N GLN A 28 -11.55 8.66 4.68
CA GLN A 28 -11.41 7.64 5.73
C GLN A 28 -10.08 6.90 5.59
N ALA A 29 -9.68 6.55 4.37
CA ALA A 29 -8.38 5.93 4.10
C ALA A 29 -7.21 6.84 4.52
N ILE A 30 -7.26 8.13 4.18
CA ILE A 30 -6.25 9.13 4.62
C ILE A 30 -6.20 9.23 6.14
N ALA A 31 -7.35 9.22 6.82
CA ALA A 31 -7.39 9.27 8.28
C ALA A 31 -6.72 8.05 8.92
N ILE A 32 -6.92 6.86 8.34
CA ILE A 32 -6.27 5.62 8.78
C ILE A 32 -4.76 5.70 8.55
N VAL A 33 -4.31 6.06 7.34
CA VAL A 33 -2.88 6.22 7.02
C VAL A 33 -2.22 7.25 7.95
N LYS A 34 -2.89 8.37 8.22
CA LYS A 34 -2.37 9.40 9.13
C LYS A 34 -2.25 8.87 10.57
N LYS A 35 -3.24 8.11 11.04
CA LYS A 35 -3.22 7.51 12.38
C LYS A 35 -2.12 6.46 12.50
N THR A 36 -1.94 5.61 11.49
CA THR A 36 -0.88 4.59 11.50
C THR A 36 0.50 5.23 11.42
N ALA A 37 0.69 6.21 10.54
CA ALA A 37 1.97 6.90 10.37
C ALA A 37 2.41 7.71 11.60
N LEU A 38 1.46 8.21 12.41
CA LEU A 38 1.72 8.99 13.63
C LEU A 38 1.66 8.15 14.92
N GLY A 39 1.24 6.89 14.84
CA GLY A 39 0.76 6.11 15.98
C GLY A 39 1.77 5.19 16.66
N LEU A 40 3.01 5.13 16.20
CA LEU A 40 4.05 4.30 16.81
C LEU A 40 5.24 5.18 17.13
N GLU A 41 5.58 5.28 18.42
CA GLU A 41 6.78 5.90 18.97
C GLU A 41 8.02 5.61 18.08
N GLY A 42 8.31 6.51 17.13
CA GLY A 42 9.47 6.41 16.23
C GLY A 42 9.41 5.36 15.11
N LYS A 43 8.30 4.65 14.87
CA LYS A 43 8.19 3.67 13.77
C LYS A 43 7.14 4.12 12.74
N ALA A 44 7.59 4.72 11.63
CA ALA A 44 6.69 5.03 10.53
C ALA A 44 6.16 3.72 9.88
N GLU A 45 4.88 3.42 10.04
CA GLU A 45 4.21 2.28 9.39
C GLU A 45 2.73 2.58 9.09
N PRO A 46 2.05 1.88 8.17
CA PRO A 46 2.44 1.43 6.83
C PRO A 46 2.02 2.43 5.73
N THR A 47 2.71 2.40 4.59
CA THR A 47 2.45 3.19 3.38
C THR A 47 1.37 2.61 2.46
N THR A 48 0.87 1.41 2.77
CA THR A 48 -0.10 0.68 1.94
C THR A 48 -1.25 0.14 2.78
N LEU A 49 -2.50 0.32 2.34
CA LEU A 49 -3.70 -0.29 2.89
C LEU A 49 -4.14 -1.44 1.98
N LEU A 50 -4.61 -2.55 2.55
CA LEU A 50 -5.31 -3.57 1.78
C LEU A 50 -6.81 -3.25 1.66
N VAL A 51 -7.39 -3.54 0.50
CA VAL A 51 -8.80 -3.26 0.21
C VAL A 51 -9.55 -4.57 0.00
N PHE A 52 -10.65 -4.75 0.70
CA PHE A 52 -11.44 -5.99 0.71
C PHE A 52 -12.90 -5.79 0.29
N ASP A 53 -13.52 -6.86 -0.20
CA ASP A 53 -14.97 -6.94 -0.41
C ASP A 53 -15.74 -7.37 0.86
N GLU A 54 -17.07 -7.46 0.75
CA GLU A 54 -17.97 -7.89 1.84
C GLU A 54 -17.72 -9.35 2.28
N LYS A 55 -17.14 -10.17 1.39
CA LYS A 55 -16.77 -11.57 1.64
C LYS A 55 -15.33 -11.70 2.11
N TYR A 56 -14.70 -10.59 2.47
CA TYR A 56 -13.31 -10.51 2.93
C TYR A 56 -12.31 -11.06 1.90
N GLN A 57 -12.62 -10.91 0.61
CA GLN A 57 -11.72 -11.18 -0.49
C GLN A 57 -10.90 -9.94 -0.82
N LEU A 58 -9.60 -10.14 -1.05
CA LEU A 58 -8.68 -9.06 -1.37
C LEU A 58 -8.98 -8.53 -2.79
N MET A 59 -9.39 -7.28 -2.87
CA MET A 59 -9.68 -6.60 -4.14
C MET A 59 -8.47 -5.84 -4.69
N GLY A 60 -7.62 -5.33 -3.80
CA GLY A 60 -6.51 -4.48 -4.19
C GLY A 60 -5.79 -3.87 -3.01
N SER A 61 -4.99 -2.85 -3.29
CA SER A 61 -4.29 -2.07 -2.29
C SER A 61 -4.28 -0.58 -2.63
N LEU A 62 -4.00 0.24 -1.62
CA LEU A 62 -3.87 1.69 -1.73
C LEU A 62 -2.58 2.14 -1.09
N THR A 63 -1.73 2.79 -1.85
CA THR A 63 -0.57 3.51 -1.36
C THR A 63 -0.91 4.97 -1.08
N MET A 64 -0.01 5.69 -0.41
CA MET A 64 -0.09 7.16 -0.35
C MET A 64 -0.12 7.79 -1.75
N GLU A 65 0.62 7.22 -2.71
CA GLU A 65 0.61 7.67 -4.10
C GLU A 65 -0.77 7.48 -4.74
N ASP A 66 -1.43 6.35 -4.51
CA ASP A 66 -2.78 6.10 -5.02
C ASP A 66 -3.79 7.11 -4.45
N LEU A 67 -3.68 7.43 -3.15
CA LEU A 67 -4.54 8.43 -2.49
C LEU A 67 -4.33 9.84 -3.06
N ILE A 68 -3.07 10.25 -3.24
CA ILE A 68 -2.72 11.55 -3.83
C ILE A 68 -3.22 11.62 -5.27
N ARG A 69 -2.91 10.60 -6.08
CA ARG A 69 -3.30 10.52 -7.49
C ARG A 69 -4.80 10.43 -7.69
N GLY A 70 -5.52 9.77 -6.78
CA GLY A 70 -6.97 9.70 -6.76
C GLY A 70 -7.62 11.08 -6.64
N ILE A 71 -7.05 11.93 -5.79
CA ILE A 71 -7.45 13.33 -5.63
C ILE A 71 -6.98 14.16 -6.84
N GLU A 72 -5.72 14.05 -7.24
CA GLU A 72 -5.05 14.88 -8.27
C GLU A 72 -5.61 14.70 -9.69
N LYS A 73 -5.93 13.47 -10.11
CA LYS A 73 -6.39 13.16 -11.49
C LYS A 73 -7.62 13.94 -11.94
N LYS A 74 -8.44 14.44 -11.04
CA LYS A 74 -9.61 15.26 -11.40
C LYS A 74 -9.33 16.77 -11.39
N PHE A 75 -8.47 17.27 -10.52
CA PHE A 75 -8.08 18.69 -10.53
C PHE A 75 -7.23 19.06 -11.73
N VAL A 76 -6.23 18.24 -12.05
CA VAL A 76 -5.35 18.50 -13.20
C VAL A 76 -6.13 18.39 -14.50
N ARG A 77 -7.02 17.38 -14.65
CA ARG A 77 -7.86 17.26 -15.85
C ARG A 77 -8.89 18.39 -16.00
N ALA A 78 -9.38 18.96 -14.90
CA ALA A 78 -10.36 20.05 -14.95
C ALA A 78 -9.71 21.42 -15.24
N ASN A 79 -8.47 21.64 -14.78
CA ASN A 79 -7.86 22.98 -14.72
C ASN A 79 -6.50 23.10 -15.44
N SER A 80 -6.01 22.07 -16.12
CA SER A 80 -4.77 22.18 -16.92
C SER A 80 -5.02 23.00 -18.19
N TYR A 81 -4.79 24.30 -18.12
CA TYR A 81 -4.49 25.08 -19.31
C TYR A 81 -3.08 24.71 -19.76
N ILE A 82 -2.96 23.87 -20.79
CA ILE A 82 -1.69 23.70 -21.50
C ILE A 82 -1.46 25.02 -22.24
N SER A 83 -0.41 25.75 -21.88
CA SER A 83 -0.02 26.90 -22.71
C SER A 83 0.39 26.38 -24.08
N LYS A 84 -0.31 26.79 -25.15
CA LYS A 84 0.01 26.36 -26.53
C LYS A 84 1.41 26.78 -26.97
N GLU A 85 2.04 27.71 -26.25
CA GLU A 85 3.38 28.23 -26.54
C GLU A 85 4.52 27.43 -25.90
N TRP A 86 4.31 26.75 -24.78
CA TRP A 86 5.42 26.16 -23.99
C TRP A 86 5.24 24.67 -23.68
N ASP A 87 4.18 24.04 -24.17
CA ASP A 87 3.83 22.62 -23.93
C ASP A 87 4.00 22.19 -22.46
N THR A 88 3.69 23.11 -21.55
CA THR A 88 3.91 22.96 -20.11
C THR A 88 2.62 23.23 -19.34
N PRO A 89 2.28 22.40 -18.34
CA PRO A 89 1.14 22.65 -17.47
C PRO A 89 1.36 23.91 -16.62
N VAL A 90 0.37 24.80 -16.58
CA VAL A 90 0.36 25.95 -15.65
C VAL A 90 -0.29 25.53 -14.33
N PHE A 91 0.44 25.67 -13.22
CA PHE A 91 -0.03 25.33 -11.88
C PHE A 91 -0.44 26.60 -11.12
N PHE A 92 -1.73 26.91 -11.12
CA PHE A 92 -2.28 28.05 -10.38
C PHE A 92 -2.37 27.78 -8.88
N GLU A 93 -2.31 28.86 -8.09
CA GLU A 93 -2.61 28.80 -6.66
C GLU A 93 -4.07 28.36 -6.45
N GLY A 94 -4.31 27.44 -5.52
CA GLY A 94 -5.65 26.92 -5.21
C GLY A 94 -6.03 25.59 -5.90
N LEU A 95 -5.27 25.12 -6.90
CA LEU A 95 -5.52 23.83 -7.57
C LEU A 95 -5.48 22.62 -6.62
N PHE A 96 -4.74 22.73 -5.53
CA PHE A 96 -4.66 21.71 -4.49
C PHE A 96 -5.76 21.84 -3.42
N THR A 97 -6.49 22.96 -3.34
CA THR A 97 -7.49 23.19 -2.27
C THR A 97 -8.91 23.08 -2.80
N GLU A 98 -9.15 23.52 -4.03
CA GLU A 98 -10.46 23.43 -4.67
C GLU A 98 -10.86 21.96 -4.87
N GLY A 99 -12.12 21.63 -4.58
CA GLY A 99 -12.74 20.31 -4.73
C GLY A 99 -12.12 19.12 -3.99
N VAL A 100 -10.94 19.24 -3.35
CA VAL A 100 -10.28 18.12 -2.65
C VAL A 100 -11.18 17.48 -1.61
N LYS A 101 -12.00 18.27 -0.91
CA LYS A 101 -12.95 17.75 0.08
C LYS A 101 -14.06 16.90 -0.55
N GLU A 102 -14.53 17.29 -1.73
CA GLU A 102 -15.55 16.57 -2.49
C GLU A 102 -14.97 15.27 -3.05
N GLU A 103 -13.81 15.34 -3.71
CA GLU A 103 -13.10 14.16 -4.20
C GLU A 103 -12.78 13.17 -3.10
N ALA A 104 -12.39 13.67 -1.92
CA ALA A 104 -12.13 12.82 -0.76
C ALA A 104 -13.37 12.05 -0.26
N GLN A 105 -14.59 12.36 -0.70
CA GLN A 105 -15.80 11.58 -0.36
C GLN A 105 -16.00 10.33 -1.24
N LYS A 106 -15.25 10.17 -2.32
CA LYS A 106 -15.41 9.02 -3.21
C LYS A 106 -14.91 7.72 -2.63
N PRO A 107 -15.47 6.58 -3.04
CA PRO A 107 -15.04 5.28 -2.56
C PRO A 107 -13.64 4.96 -3.07
N VAL A 108 -12.84 4.30 -2.22
CA VAL A 108 -11.47 3.90 -2.56
C VAL A 108 -11.41 2.87 -3.69
N SER A 109 -12.50 2.16 -3.95
CA SER A 109 -12.62 1.25 -5.10
C SER A 109 -12.36 1.92 -6.45
N GLU A 110 -12.55 3.24 -6.56
CA GLU A 110 -12.28 3.99 -7.80
C GLU A 110 -10.78 4.23 -8.04
N ILE A 111 -9.96 4.14 -6.99
CA ILE A 111 -8.54 4.57 -7.02
C ILE A 111 -7.56 3.48 -6.59
N MET A 112 -8.05 2.37 -6.01
CA MET A 112 -7.23 1.25 -5.62
C MET A 112 -6.52 0.62 -6.81
N SER A 113 -5.33 0.10 -6.57
CA SER A 113 -4.57 -0.67 -7.54
C SER A 113 -4.78 -2.16 -7.30
N PRO A 114 -4.86 -2.99 -8.37
CA PRO A 114 -4.91 -4.43 -8.20
C PRO A 114 -3.62 -4.93 -7.54
N VAL A 115 -3.74 -5.97 -6.72
CA VAL A 115 -2.56 -6.64 -6.16
C VAL A 115 -1.81 -7.34 -7.28
N LYS A 116 -0.56 -6.93 -7.49
CA LYS A 116 0.28 -7.44 -8.59
C LYS A 116 0.69 -8.89 -8.36
N ASP A 117 1.07 -9.22 -7.12
CA ASP A 117 1.55 -10.55 -6.73
C ASP A 117 1.29 -10.87 -5.27
N THR A 118 1.38 -12.16 -4.96
CA THR A 118 1.22 -12.72 -3.61
C THR A 118 2.25 -13.82 -3.38
N VAL A 119 2.37 -14.27 -2.14
CA VAL A 119 3.26 -15.36 -1.74
C VAL A 119 2.56 -16.27 -0.73
N GLY A 120 2.89 -17.56 -0.72
CA GLY A 120 2.32 -18.52 0.24
C GLY A 120 3.01 -18.50 1.60
N THR A 121 2.31 -18.95 2.65
CA THR A 121 2.87 -19.03 4.01
C THR A 121 4.09 -19.94 4.13
N ASP A 122 4.09 -21.07 3.41
CA ASP A 122 5.15 -22.09 3.48
C ASP A 122 6.29 -21.85 2.46
N GLU A 123 6.17 -20.78 1.67
CA GLU A 123 7.16 -20.41 0.67
C GLU A 123 8.41 -19.78 1.30
N SER A 124 9.52 -19.85 0.58
CA SER A 124 10.80 -19.34 1.07
C SER A 124 10.86 -17.82 1.05
N ILE A 125 11.63 -17.26 1.99
CA ILE A 125 11.89 -15.82 2.06
C ILE A 125 12.57 -15.34 0.77
N ILE A 126 13.48 -16.13 0.19
CA ILE A 126 14.15 -15.78 -1.07
C ILE A 126 13.16 -15.62 -2.25
N LYS A 127 12.06 -16.39 -2.28
CA LYS A 127 11.00 -16.21 -3.28
C LYS A 127 10.29 -14.87 -3.09
N ALA A 128 9.95 -14.51 -1.85
CA ALA A 128 9.35 -13.21 -1.54
C ALA A 128 10.28 -12.07 -1.99
N ILE A 129 11.58 -12.13 -1.64
CA ILE A 129 12.61 -11.18 -2.06
C ILE A 129 12.65 -11.04 -3.58
N TYR A 130 12.70 -12.17 -4.30
CA TYR A 130 12.73 -12.18 -5.76
C TYR A 130 11.53 -11.44 -6.35
N ILE A 131 10.31 -11.74 -5.90
CA ILE A 131 9.09 -11.08 -6.39
C ILE A 131 9.15 -9.57 -6.09
N MET A 132 9.47 -9.20 -4.85
CA MET A 132 9.50 -7.81 -4.40
C MET A 132 10.48 -6.95 -5.19
N ILE A 133 11.71 -7.44 -5.42
CA ILE A 133 12.74 -6.72 -6.17
C ILE A 133 12.36 -6.63 -7.65
N ASN A 134 12.03 -7.75 -8.30
CA ASN A 134 11.80 -7.77 -9.75
C ASN A 134 10.54 -7.01 -10.17
N LYS A 135 9.57 -6.90 -9.27
CA LYS A 135 8.29 -6.23 -9.56
C LYS A 135 8.17 -4.86 -8.87
N ASN A 136 9.25 -4.40 -8.24
CA ASN A 136 9.31 -3.15 -7.49
C ASN A 136 8.14 -3.01 -6.50
N LEU A 137 7.92 -4.07 -5.70
CA LEU A 137 6.86 -4.13 -4.70
C LEU A 137 7.47 -3.97 -3.31
N SER A 138 6.95 -3.02 -2.53
CA SER A 138 7.38 -2.79 -1.16
C SER A 138 6.77 -3.78 -0.17
N ILE A 139 5.68 -4.44 -0.55
CA ILE A 139 4.95 -5.44 0.24
C ILE A 139 4.45 -6.60 -0.64
N LEU A 140 4.17 -7.74 -0.03
CA LEU A 140 3.42 -8.83 -0.63
C LEU A 140 2.33 -9.34 0.32
N PRO A 141 1.06 -9.41 -0.12
CA PRO A 141 0.05 -10.16 0.60
C PRO A 141 0.42 -11.64 0.66
N VAL A 142 0.32 -12.21 1.86
CA VAL A 142 0.59 -13.62 2.13
C VAL A 142 -0.73 -14.37 2.11
N ILE A 143 -0.84 -15.39 1.25
CA ILE A 143 -2.07 -16.17 1.06
C ILE A 143 -1.87 -17.62 1.52
N ASP A 144 -2.85 -18.15 2.23
CA ASP A 144 -2.98 -19.58 2.51
C ASP A 144 -4.40 -20.04 2.17
N LYS A 145 -4.51 -21.10 1.36
CA LYS A 145 -5.77 -21.67 0.87
C LYS A 145 -6.75 -20.62 0.30
N GLY A 146 -6.21 -19.65 -0.44
CA GLY A 146 -6.99 -18.57 -1.08
C GLY A 146 -7.41 -17.44 -0.13
N VAL A 147 -6.98 -17.46 1.13
CA VAL A 147 -7.30 -16.42 2.13
C VAL A 147 -6.03 -15.64 2.48
N VAL A 148 -6.15 -14.31 2.54
CA VAL A 148 -5.04 -13.47 3.02
C VAL A 148 -4.83 -13.73 4.52
N LYS A 149 -3.61 -14.14 4.88
CA LYS A 149 -3.21 -14.36 6.28
C LYS A 149 -2.41 -13.21 6.86
N GLY A 150 -1.76 -12.42 6.00
CA GLY A 150 -0.90 -11.34 6.44
C GLY A 150 -0.22 -10.64 5.29
N VAL A 151 0.80 -9.87 5.63
CA VAL A 151 1.64 -9.13 4.69
C VAL A 151 3.09 -9.29 5.08
N ILE A 152 3.95 -9.57 4.11
CA ILE A 152 5.41 -9.49 4.28
C ILE A 152 5.92 -8.22 3.63
N ARG A 153 6.78 -7.45 4.32
CA ARG A 153 7.44 -6.25 3.80
C ARG A 153 8.95 -6.44 3.82
N PHE A 154 9.65 -5.50 3.17
CA PHE A 154 11.11 -5.45 3.25
C PHE A 154 11.61 -5.28 4.69
N GLN A 155 10.85 -4.64 5.57
CA GLN A 155 11.25 -4.45 6.96
C GLN A 155 11.39 -5.77 7.72
N GLU A 156 10.42 -6.68 7.59
CA GLU A 156 10.45 -7.99 8.25
C GLU A 156 11.61 -8.84 7.71
N ILE A 157 11.80 -8.81 6.39
CA ILE A 157 12.92 -9.50 5.72
C ILE A 157 14.26 -8.91 6.16
N PHE A 158 14.36 -7.58 6.24
CA PHE A 158 15.59 -6.89 6.65
C PHE A 158 15.93 -7.18 8.11
N ASN A 159 14.94 -7.24 8.99
CA ASN A 159 15.15 -7.62 10.39
C ASN A 159 15.70 -9.05 10.50
N GLU A 160 15.17 -10.00 9.73
CA GLU A 160 15.71 -11.37 9.67
C GLU A 160 17.14 -11.39 9.12
N LEU A 161 17.39 -10.68 8.01
CA LEU A 161 18.72 -10.56 7.42
C LEU A 161 19.72 -9.97 8.43
N ALA A 162 19.34 -8.91 9.13
CA ALA A 162 20.19 -8.27 10.15
C ALA A 162 20.53 -9.25 11.28
N MET A 163 19.55 -10.00 11.78
CA MET A 163 19.80 -11.03 12.79
C MET A 163 20.77 -12.10 12.31
N LEU A 164 20.65 -12.57 11.06
CA LEU A 164 21.54 -13.58 10.49
C LEU A 164 22.96 -13.07 10.25
N VAL A 165 23.10 -11.82 9.80
CA VAL A 165 24.41 -11.19 9.52
C VAL A 165 25.15 -10.80 10.80
N MET A 166 24.41 -10.45 11.86
CA MET A 166 24.97 -10.04 13.16
C MET A 166 25.13 -11.21 14.14
N ALA A 167 24.78 -12.44 13.75
CA ALA A 167 25.02 -13.63 14.56
C ALA A 167 26.51 -14.02 14.50
N ASP A 168 27.11 -14.27 15.67
CA ASP A 168 28.50 -14.72 15.84
C ASP A 168 28.71 -16.18 15.38
#